data_AF-A0A7K3YZE9-F1
#
_entry.id   AF-A0A7K3YZE9-F1
#
_cell.length_a   1.000
_cell.length_b   1.000
_cell.length_c   1.000
_cell.angle_alpha   90.00
_cell.angle_beta   90.00
_cell.angle_gamma   90.00
#
_symmetry.space_group_name_H-M   'P 1'
#
loop_
_entity.id
_entity.type
_entity.pdbx_description
1 polymer ?
#
loop_
_entity_poly.entity_id
_entity_poly.type
_entity_poly.pdbx_seq_one_letter_code
_entity_poly.pdbx_strand_id
1 'polypeptide(L)'
;MQILANPDTDIVQVLLVHDVADTARHYVNTVSIVRNNVPVETIPYTSQPSAGSFTYPYSLPLQEGDIITITARCNIGGSITREVTIPFTPSPAKEEQSLPTPTSSQGLWPVHAALMTAGFLLLLTGVLFPAFRKGAPGWFRYHTRFAAAGVILTLIGICIAFFMVSISGGPNIRVPHAGLGLLVLAFLITTPALGLLRSRFGKRTLSVLAAHRWMGRALLVLMAITILSGLFTAGLIF
;
A
#
# COMPACT_ATOMS: atom_id res chain seq x y z
N MET A 1 12.25 14.72 2.88
CA MET A 1 11.53 15.92 2.42
C MET A 1 11.25 16.80 3.62
N GLN A 2 11.50 18.09 3.47
CA GLN A 2 11.15 19.15 4.41
C GLN A 2 10.41 20.24 3.61
N ILE A 3 9.36 20.80 4.21
CA ILE A 3 8.58 21.89 3.63
C ILE A 3 8.85 23.14 4.47
N LEU A 4 9.33 24.19 3.84
CA LEU A 4 9.52 25.50 4.45
C LEU A 4 8.52 26.45 3.78
N ALA A 5 7.47 26.79 4.51
CA ALA A 5 6.44 27.70 4.03
C ALA A 5 6.63 29.05 4.73
N ASN A 6 6.73 30.13 3.95
CA ASN A 6 6.83 31.47 4.48
C ASN A 6 5.60 32.29 4.03
N PRO A 7 4.64 32.57 4.94
CA PRO A 7 3.40 33.28 4.62
C PRO A 7 3.64 34.74 4.18
N ASP A 8 4.77 35.35 4.56
CA ASP A 8 5.08 36.73 4.16
C ASP A 8 5.54 36.84 2.71
N THR A 9 5.90 35.71 2.08
CA THR A 9 6.49 35.68 0.73
C THR A 9 5.65 34.91 -0.28
N ASP A 10 4.56 34.27 0.14
CA ASP A 10 3.74 33.37 -0.69
C ASP A 10 4.59 32.31 -1.42
N ILE A 11 5.70 31.89 -0.80
CA ILE A 11 6.61 30.89 -1.34
C ILE A 11 6.67 29.70 -0.39
N VAL A 12 6.44 28.52 -0.96
CA VAL A 12 6.67 27.23 -0.33
C VAL A 12 7.93 26.62 -0.94
N GLN A 13 8.97 26.46 -0.12
CA GLN A 13 10.19 25.76 -0.51
C GLN A 13 10.09 24.29 -0.10
N VAL A 14 10.27 23.40 -1.08
CA VAL A 14 10.25 21.96 -0.87
C VAL A 14 11.67 21.44 -1.00
N LEU A 15 12.28 21.13 0.13
CA LEU A 15 13.59 20.49 0.21
C LEU A 15 13.41 18.97 0.06
N LEU A 16 14.01 18.43 -0.98
CA LEU A 16 14.02 17.01 -1.30
C LEU A 16 15.42 16.46 -1.15
N VAL A 17 15.53 15.29 -0.52
CA VAL A 17 16.76 14.50 -0.49
C VAL A 17 16.46 13.24 -1.27
N HIS A 18 17.11 13.10 -2.42
CA HIS A 18 16.96 11.97 -3.33
C HIS A 18 18.31 11.69 -3.98
N ASP A 19 19.03 10.74 -3.38
CA ASP A 19 20.36 10.33 -3.81
C ASP A 19 20.27 9.37 -5.00
N VAL A 20 20.88 9.74 -6.13
CA VAL A 20 20.78 9.05 -7.41
C VAL A 20 22.08 9.18 -8.19
N ALA A 21 22.42 8.15 -8.97
CA ALA A 21 23.64 8.15 -9.79
C ALA A 21 23.55 9.03 -11.06
N ASP A 22 22.36 9.19 -11.63
CA ASP A 22 22.13 9.93 -12.88
C ASP A 22 20.79 10.69 -12.78
N THR A 23 20.84 12.01 -12.70
CA THR A 23 19.68 12.88 -12.47
C THR A 23 18.79 13.09 -13.69
N ALA A 24 19.19 12.60 -14.87
CA ALA A 24 18.38 12.60 -16.09
C ALA A 24 17.66 11.25 -16.30
N ARG A 25 18.16 10.17 -15.71
CA ARG A 25 17.56 8.83 -15.79
C ARG A 25 16.79 8.39 -14.55
N HIS A 26 17.19 8.85 -13.37
CA HIS A 26 16.54 8.58 -12.09
C HIS A 26 16.28 9.91 -11.38
N TYR A 27 15.02 10.36 -11.36
CA TYR A 27 14.67 11.68 -10.87
C TYR A 27 13.27 11.74 -10.28
N VAL A 28 13.01 12.77 -9.48
CA VAL A 28 11.66 13.12 -9.04
C VAL A 28 10.88 13.65 -10.25
N ASN A 29 9.92 12.89 -10.77
CA ASN A 29 9.20 13.26 -12.00
C ASN A 29 7.96 14.09 -11.77
N THR A 30 7.40 14.10 -10.57
CA THR A 30 6.24 14.92 -10.25
C THR A 30 6.31 15.40 -8.81
N VAL A 31 5.94 16.66 -8.60
CA VAL A 31 5.57 17.19 -7.28
C VAL A 31 4.13 17.64 -7.34
N SER A 32 3.29 17.05 -6.49
CA SER A 32 1.87 17.39 -6.37
C SER A 32 1.64 18.17 -5.08
N ILE A 33 0.92 19.28 -5.19
CA ILE A 33 0.61 20.21 -4.10
C ILE A 33 -0.91 20.19 -3.91
N VAL A 34 -1.33 19.87 -2.70
CA VAL A 34 -2.72 19.86 -2.26
C VAL A 34 -2.84 20.86 -1.11
N ARG A 35 -3.85 21.72 -1.15
CA ARG A 35 -4.16 22.67 -0.08
C ARG A 35 -5.52 22.36 0.50
N ASN A 36 -5.64 22.16 1.80
CA ASN A 36 -6.92 21.90 2.48
C ASN A 36 -7.70 20.74 1.82
N ASN A 37 -6.99 19.68 1.43
CA ASN A 37 -7.50 18.52 0.68
C ASN A 37 -8.02 18.81 -0.75
N VAL A 38 -7.79 20.02 -1.28
CA VAL A 38 -8.09 20.39 -2.67
C VAL A 38 -6.79 20.39 -3.48
N PRO A 39 -6.69 19.62 -4.58
CA PRO A 39 -5.53 19.65 -5.46
C PRO A 39 -5.31 21.06 -6.02
N VAL A 40 -4.12 21.63 -5.82
CA VAL A 40 -3.76 22.93 -6.36
C VAL A 40 -3.02 22.75 -7.67
N GLU A 41 -1.93 21.98 -7.65
CA GLU A 41 -1.06 21.84 -8.81
C GLU A 41 -0.33 20.50 -8.80
N THR A 42 0.04 20.01 -9.98
CA THR A 42 0.96 18.89 -10.14
C THR A 42 1.98 19.24 -11.20
N ILE A 43 3.21 19.51 -10.78
CA ILE A 43 4.28 19.95 -11.66
C ILE A 43 5.07 18.73 -12.13
N PRO A 44 5.19 18.49 -13.45
CA PRO A 44 6.06 17.47 -13.99
C PRO A 44 7.50 17.97 -14.11
N TYR A 45 8.45 17.05 -13.95
CA TYR A 45 9.88 17.27 -14.19
C TYR A 45 10.41 16.17 -15.11
N THR A 46 11.50 16.48 -15.82
CA THR A 46 12.20 15.56 -16.72
C THR A 46 13.64 15.27 -16.26
N SER A 47 14.10 15.95 -15.22
CA SER A 47 15.39 15.76 -14.55
C SER A 47 15.38 16.42 -13.17
N GLN A 48 16.23 15.98 -12.25
CA GLN A 48 16.43 16.67 -10.96
C GLN A 48 17.70 17.53 -10.93
N PRO A 49 17.75 18.63 -10.15
CA PRO A 49 18.85 19.61 -10.20
C PRO A 49 20.21 19.08 -9.71
N SER A 50 20.21 18.19 -8.73
CA SER A 50 21.43 17.63 -8.13
C SER A 50 21.21 16.18 -7.70
N ALA A 51 22.30 15.42 -7.59
CA ALA A 51 22.29 14.14 -6.88
C ALA A 51 22.28 14.43 -5.37
N GLY A 52 21.28 13.95 -4.64
CA GLY A 52 21.14 14.22 -3.21
C GLY A 52 20.11 15.31 -2.90
N SER A 53 20.57 16.44 -2.35
CA SER A 53 19.66 17.48 -1.81
C SER A 53 19.41 18.62 -2.80
N PHE A 54 18.14 18.96 -3.02
CA PHE A 54 17.72 20.10 -3.85
C PHE A 54 16.40 20.70 -3.36
N THR A 55 16.15 21.94 -3.76
CA THR A 55 14.97 22.70 -3.34
C THR A 55 14.17 23.17 -4.56
N TYR A 56 12.86 22.95 -4.53
CA TYR A 56 11.94 23.58 -5.48
C TYR A 56 11.13 24.68 -4.79
N PRO A 57 11.15 25.92 -5.30
CA PRO A 57 10.25 26.97 -4.86
C PRO A 57 8.91 26.89 -5.62
N TYR A 58 7.80 27.02 -4.90
CA TYR A 58 6.46 27.13 -5.46
C TYR A 58 5.81 28.42 -4.98
N SER A 59 5.34 29.24 -5.90
CA SER A 59 4.55 30.42 -5.56
C SER A 59 3.12 29.97 -5.26
N LEU A 60 2.75 30.07 -4.00
CA LEU A 60 1.48 29.59 -3.49
C LEU A 60 1.00 30.64 -2.48
N PRO A 61 -0.08 31.40 -2.76
CA PRO A 61 -0.56 32.42 -1.83
C PRO A 61 -1.04 31.75 -0.55
N LEU A 62 -0.37 31.95 0.59
CA LEU A 62 -0.65 31.18 1.81
C LEU A 62 -1.65 31.90 2.70
N GLN A 63 -2.59 31.15 3.28
CA GLN A 63 -3.44 31.64 4.36
C GLN A 63 -3.10 30.91 5.66
N GLU A 64 -3.22 31.62 6.78
CA GLU A 64 -3.03 31.01 8.09
C GLU A 64 -4.01 29.84 8.29
N GLY A 65 -3.50 28.74 8.85
CA GLY A 65 -4.27 27.51 9.00
C GLY A 65 -4.40 26.67 7.72
N ASP A 66 -3.85 27.12 6.57
CA ASP A 66 -3.75 26.27 5.39
C ASP A 66 -2.95 25.00 5.71
N ILE A 67 -3.49 23.86 5.30
CA ILE A 67 -2.80 22.57 5.33
C ILE A 67 -2.26 22.32 3.93
N ILE A 68 -0.93 22.35 3.80
CA ILE A 68 -0.23 22.09 2.54
C ILE A 68 0.32 20.67 2.57
N THR A 69 -0.23 19.80 1.74
CA THR A 69 0.22 18.43 1.55
C THR A 69 1.00 18.35 0.24
N ILE A 70 2.26 17.94 0.32
CA ILE A 70 3.17 17.82 -0.83
C ILE A 70 3.55 16.38 -1.02
N THR A 71 3.40 15.89 -2.25
CA THR A 71 3.81 14.53 -2.64
C THR A 71 4.82 14.60 -3.78
N ALA A 72 6.05 14.17 -3.51
CA ALA A 72 7.09 13.99 -4.53
C ALA A 72 7.12 12.52 -4.97
N ARG A 73 7.17 12.27 -6.28
CA ARG A 73 7.24 10.92 -6.86
C ARG A 73 8.48 10.76 -7.72
N CYS A 74 9.09 9.59 -7.65
CA CYS A 74 10.22 9.20 -8.47
C CYS A 74 9.74 8.56 -9.80
N ASN A 75 10.50 8.79 -10.88
CA ASN A 75 10.23 8.21 -12.20
C ASN A 75 10.40 6.68 -12.25
N ILE A 76 11.32 6.13 -11.46
CA ILE A 76 11.57 4.68 -11.35
C ILE A 76 10.58 4.03 -10.37
N GLY A 77 10.28 4.69 -9.25
CA GLY A 77 9.30 4.20 -8.29
C GLY A 77 9.45 4.80 -6.90
N GLY A 78 8.37 4.76 -6.12
CA GLY A 78 8.31 5.35 -4.79
C GLY A 78 7.74 6.76 -4.77
N SER A 79 7.33 7.18 -3.57
CA SER A 79 6.88 8.54 -3.31
C SER A 79 7.04 8.89 -1.84
N ILE A 80 7.27 10.16 -1.57
CA ILE A 80 7.28 10.70 -0.21
C ILE A 80 6.23 11.80 -0.13
N THR A 81 5.43 11.75 0.93
CA THR A 81 4.40 12.74 1.23
C THR A 81 4.71 13.40 2.56
N ARG A 82 4.62 14.72 2.60
CA ARG A 82 4.69 15.50 3.84
C ARG A 82 3.59 16.52 3.83
N GLU A 83 3.14 16.85 5.02
CA GLU A 83 2.11 17.83 5.28
C GLU A 83 2.68 18.87 6.23
N VAL A 84 2.37 20.13 5.99
CA VAL A 84 2.67 21.24 6.89
C VAL A 84 1.43 22.10 7.05
N THR A 85 1.11 22.43 8.29
CA THR A 85 0.10 23.46 8.60
C THR A 85 0.81 24.80 8.69
N ILE A 86 0.31 25.81 7.98
CA ILE A 86 0.83 27.17 8.11
C ILE A 86 0.51 27.65 9.53
N PRO A 87 1.54 27.89 10.37
CA PRO A 87 1.30 28.26 11.76
C PRO A 87 0.55 29.60 11.79
N PHE A 88 -0.44 29.69 12.66
CA PHE A 88 -0.97 30.97 13.11
C PHE A 88 0.20 31.74 13.74
N THR A 89 0.36 33.03 13.45
CA THR A 89 1.41 33.83 14.13
C THR A 89 0.78 34.64 15.26
N PRO A 90 0.63 34.12 16.50
CA PRO A 90 0.44 34.97 17.65
C PRO A 90 1.81 35.32 18.27
N SER A 91 1.94 36.59 18.67
CA SER A 91 2.94 37.10 19.61
C SER A 91 3.20 36.13 20.79
N PRO A 92 4.42 36.06 21.37
CA PRO A 92 4.83 34.91 22.17
C PRO A 92 4.12 34.88 23.52
N ALA A 93 3.17 33.96 23.68
CA ALA A 93 2.76 33.47 25.00
C ALA A 93 2.01 32.14 24.90
N LYS A 94 2.59 31.15 25.60
CA LYS A 94 1.93 30.03 26.28
C LYS A 94 1.43 28.87 25.41
N GLU A 95 2.33 27.90 25.34
CA GLU A 95 2.11 26.47 25.18
C GLU A 95 0.78 26.01 25.81
N GLU A 96 -0.18 25.61 24.97
CA GLU A 96 -1.29 24.78 25.40
C GLU A 96 -1.41 23.61 24.44
N GLN A 97 -0.93 22.48 24.93
CA GLN A 97 -0.85 21.20 24.26
C GLN A 97 -2.25 20.68 23.98
N SER A 98 -2.73 20.85 22.75
CA SER A 98 -3.95 20.20 22.27
C SER A 98 -3.61 18.85 21.65
N LEU A 99 -4.31 17.84 22.17
CA LEU A 99 -4.17 16.41 21.92
C LEU A 99 -4.21 16.09 20.40
N PRO A 100 -3.41 15.15 19.88
CA PRO A 100 -3.48 14.78 18.48
C PRO A 100 -4.82 14.13 18.17
N THR A 101 -5.65 14.81 17.37
CA THR A 101 -6.82 14.21 16.72
C THR A 101 -6.31 13.14 15.75
N PRO A 102 -6.69 11.86 15.88
CA PRO A 102 -6.24 10.84 14.95
C PRO A 102 -6.89 11.10 13.60
N THR A 103 -6.10 11.55 12.63
CA THR A 103 -6.50 11.55 11.22
C THR A 103 -6.78 10.10 10.80
N SER A 104 -8.03 9.87 10.40
CA SER A 104 -8.68 8.58 10.19
C SER A 104 -8.10 7.70 9.07
N SER A 105 -6.99 8.09 8.44
CA SER A 105 -6.27 7.32 7.42
C SER A 105 -5.04 6.58 7.95
N GLN A 106 -4.45 7.02 9.08
CA GLN A 106 -3.24 6.41 9.64
C GLN A 106 -3.47 5.00 10.23
N GLY A 107 -4.72 4.65 10.54
CA GLY A 107 -5.09 3.39 11.16
C GLY A 107 -5.47 2.24 10.21
N LEU A 108 -5.67 2.48 8.91
CA LEU A 108 -6.21 1.45 8.01
C LEU A 108 -5.13 0.57 7.37
N TRP A 109 -3.96 1.12 7.06
CA TRP A 109 -2.87 0.35 6.46
C TRP A 109 -2.34 -0.76 7.38
N PRO A 110 -2.18 -0.59 8.72
CA PRO A 110 -1.74 -1.67 9.60
C PRO A 110 -2.80 -2.77 9.69
N VAL A 111 -4.08 -2.39 9.67
CA VAL A 111 -5.20 -3.34 9.67
C VAL A 111 -5.20 -4.16 8.38
N HIS A 112 -5.04 -3.52 7.22
CA HIS A 112 -4.85 -4.22 5.95
C HIS A 112 -3.67 -5.20 6.03
N ALA A 113 -2.49 -4.73 6.44
CA ALA A 113 -1.30 -5.57 6.53
C ALA A 113 -1.48 -6.76 7.50
N ALA A 114 -2.10 -6.52 8.66
CA ALA A 114 -2.39 -7.55 9.65
C ALA A 114 -3.36 -8.61 9.11
N LEU A 115 -4.44 -8.19 8.45
CA LEU A 115 -5.41 -9.11 7.83
C LEU A 115 -4.80 -9.93 6.71
N MET A 116 -3.99 -9.32 5.83
CA MET A 116 -3.30 -10.04 4.75
C MET A 116 -2.30 -11.06 5.31
N THR A 117 -1.57 -10.70 6.37
CA THR A 117 -0.61 -11.60 7.04
C THR A 117 -1.32 -12.74 7.76
N ALA A 118 -2.38 -12.46 8.52
CA ALA A 118 -3.17 -13.48 9.20
C ALA A 118 -3.85 -14.43 8.19
N GLY A 119 -4.41 -13.87 7.10
CA GLY A 119 -4.97 -14.64 5.99
C GLY A 119 -3.93 -15.57 5.35
N PHE A 120 -2.74 -15.06 5.07
CA PHE A 120 -1.61 -15.86 4.56
C PHE A 120 -1.23 -17.00 5.51
N LEU A 121 -1.08 -16.73 6.81
CA LEU A 121 -0.72 -17.77 7.79
C LEU A 121 -1.79 -18.86 7.91
N LEU A 122 -3.08 -18.50 7.84
CA LEU A 122 -4.19 -19.47 7.82
C LEU A 122 -4.17 -20.31 6.54
N LEU A 123 -3.95 -19.71 5.37
CA LEU A 123 -3.83 -20.43 4.09
C LEU A 123 -2.60 -21.36 4.08
N LEU A 124 -1.46 -20.88 4.59
CA LEU A 124 -0.24 -21.66 4.74
C LEU A 124 -0.48 -22.88 5.65
N THR A 125 -1.13 -22.67 6.80
CA THR A 125 -1.54 -23.74 7.71
C THR A 125 -2.48 -24.72 7.01
N GLY A 126 -3.44 -24.23 6.22
CA GLY A 126 -4.35 -25.03 5.43
C GLY A 126 -3.64 -25.93 4.41
N VAL A 127 -2.51 -25.50 3.84
CA VAL A 127 -1.70 -26.30 2.89
C VAL A 127 -0.72 -27.24 3.61
N LEU A 128 -0.08 -26.80 4.69
CA LEU A 128 0.91 -27.58 5.43
C LEU A 128 0.27 -28.71 6.25
N PHE A 129 -0.92 -28.48 6.81
CA PHE A 129 -1.57 -29.49 7.65
C PHE A 129 -1.83 -30.81 6.90
N PRO A 130 -2.39 -30.82 5.67
CA PRO A 130 -2.48 -32.02 4.84
C PRO A 130 -1.14 -32.54 4.32
N ALA A 131 -0.09 -31.72 4.28
CA ALA A 131 1.23 -32.17 3.86
C ALA A 131 1.90 -33.06 4.92
N PHE A 132 1.76 -32.71 6.21
CA PHE A 132 2.38 -33.44 7.31
C PHE A 132 1.47 -34.48 7.97
N ARG A 133 0.15 -34.29 7.96
CA ARG A 133 -0.82 -35.13 8.69
C ARG A 133 -1.84 -35.79 7.74
N LYS A 134 -1.44 -36.07 6.50
CA LYS A 134 -2.30 -36.76 5.52
C LYS A 134 -2.72 -38.12 6.07
N GLY A 135 -4.01 -38.36 6.20
CA GLY A 135 -4.57 -39.62 6.75
C GLY A 135 -5.04 -39.53 8.20
N ALA A 136 -4.77 -38.44 8.91
CA ALA A 136 -5.36 -38.20 10.23
C ALA A 136 -6.89 -37.99 10.12
N PRO A 137 -7.69 -38.43 11.12
CA PRO A 137 -9.13 -38.20 11.14
C PRO A 137 -9.46 -36.71 10.98
N GLY A 138 -10.35 -36.39 10.04
CA GLY A 138 -10.78 -35.01 9.82
C GLY A 138 -9.80 -34.10 9.08
N TRP A 139 -8.68 -34.60 8.54
CA TRP A 139 -7.69 -33.77 7.84
C TRP A 139 -8.29 -32.85 6.77
N PHE A 140 -9.26 -33.35 6.01
CA PHE A 140 -9.94 -32.59 4.97
C PHE A 140 -10.80 -31.46 5.55
N ARG A 141 -11.43 -31.69 6.71
CA ARG A 141 -12.24 -30.67 7.42
C ARG A 141 -11.35 -29.55 7.95
N TYR A 142 -10.17 -29.88 8.47
CA TYR A 142 -9.22 -28.86 8.92
C TYR A 142 -8.67 -28.06 7.73
N HIS A 143 -8.26 -28.73 6.66
CA HIS A 143 -7.83 -28.06 5.42
C HIS A 143 -8.86 -27.03 4.94
N THR A 144 -10.12 -27.44 4.80
CA THR A 144 -11.18 -26.57 4.28
C THR A 144 -11.54 -25.45 5.25
N ARG A 145 -11.53 -25.68 6.57
CA ARG A 145 -11.79 -24.63 7.57
C ARG A 145 -10.69 -23.57 7.60
N PHE A 146 -9.42 -23.98 7.68
CA PHE A 146 -8.29 -23.05 7.64
C PHE A 146 -8.24 -22.29 6.30
N ALA A 147 -8.48 -22.99 5.19
CA ALA A 147 -8.54 -22.35 3.87
C ALA A 147 -9.68 -21.33 3.78
N ALA A 148 -10.90 -21.68 4.23
CA ALA A 148 -12.04 -20.77 4.20
C ALA A 148 -11.80 -19.53 5.08
N ALA A 149 -11.31 -19.71 6.31
CA ALA A 149 -10.99 -18.59 7.19
C ALA A 149 -9.91 -17.67 6.58
N GLY A 150 -8.83 -18.25 6.03
CA GLY A 150 -7.77 -17.50 5.37
C GLY A 150 -8.26 -16.72 4.14
N VAL A 151 -9.12 -17.32 3.31
CA VAL A 151 -9.76 -16.63 2.17
C VAL A 151 -10.60 -15.45 2.65
N ILE A 152 -11.45 -15.64 3.66
CA ILE A 152 -12.32 -14.59 4.18
C ILE A 152 -11.50 -13.41 4.71
N LEU A 153 -10.48 -13.66 5.54
CA LEU A 153 -9.61 -12.59 6.05
C LEU A 153 -8.90 -11.83 4.92
N THR A 154 -8.39 -12.57 3.93
CA THR A 154 -7.71 -11.96 2.78
C THR A 154 -8.67 -11.11 1.95
N LEU A 155 -9.91 -11.56 1.72
CA LEU A 155 -10.92 -10.78 1.01
C LEU A 155 -11.29 -9.50 1.76
N ILE A 156 -11.46 -9.56 3.08
CA ILE A 156 -11.69 -8.36 3.90
C ILE A 156 -10.50 -7.40 3.81
N GLY A 157 -9.27 -7.93 3.90
CA GLY A 157 -8.04 -7.15 3.72
C GLY A 157 -7.98 -6.47 2.35
N ILE A 158 -8.36 -7.15 1.28
CA ILE A 158 -8.45 -6.60 -0.08
C ILE A 158 -9.53 -5.50 -0.16
N CYS A 159 -10.71 -5.70 0.42
CA CYS A 159 -11.75 -4.66 0.47
C CYS A 159 -11.26 -3.40 1.19
N ILE A 160 -10.57 -3.56 2.32
CA ILE A 160 -9.93 -2.44 3.04
C ILE A 160 -8.87 -1.76 2.16
N ALA A 161 -8.11 -2.52 1.36
CA ALA A 161 -7.11 -1.96 0.44
C ALA A 161 -7.75 -1.03 -0.60
N PHE A 162 -8.83 -1.48 -1.25
CA PHE A 162 -9.57 -0.65 -2.20
C PHE A 162 -10.20 0.56 -1.51
N PHE A 163 -10.76 0.39 -0.31
CA PHE A 163 -11.35 1.49 0.44
C PHE A 163 -10.30 2.55 0.84
N MET A 164 -9.17 2.13 1.42
CA MET A 164 -8.11 3.04 1.86
C MET A 164 -7.47 3.81 0.70
N VAL A 165 -7.40 3.21 -0.49
CA VAL A 165 -6.93 3.91 -1.70
C VAL A 165 -8.01 4.85 -2.26
N SER A 166 -9.28 4.43 -2.28
CA SER A 166 -10.40 5.26 -2.72
C SER A 166 -10.50 6.58 -1.95
N ILE A 167 -10.41 6.53 -0.62
CA ILE A 167 -10.46 7.74 0.23
C ILE A 167 -9.20 8.62 0.11
N SER A 168 -8.09 8.07 -0.39
CA SER A 168 -6.85 8.82 -0.63
C SER A 168 -6.85 9.61 -1.95
N GLY A 169 -7.88 9.42 -2.80
CA GLY A 169 -7.99 10.08 -4.11
C GLY A 169 -7.03 9.53 -5.18
N GLY A 170 -6.28 8.47 -4.89
CA GLY A 170 -5.32 7.85 -5.81
C GLY A 170 -5.93 6.73 -6.69
N PRO A 171 -5.34 6.44 -7.86
CA PRO A 171 -5.75 5.29 -8.66
C PRO A 171 -5.38 3.96 -8.00
N ASN A 172 -6.32 3.00 -8.01
CA ASN A 172 -6.19 1.72 -7.30
C ASN A 172 -5.05 0.81 -7.79
N ILE A 173 -4.57 0.98 -9.04
CA ILE A 173 -3.59 0.09 -9.67
C ILE A 173 -2.44 0.92 -10.24
N ARG A 174 -1.66 1.56 -9.36
CA ARG A 174 -0.50 2.39 -9.77
C ARG A 174 0.85 1.79 -9.40
N VAL A 175 0.88 0.94 -8.38
CA VAL A 175 2.10 0.33 -7.85
C VAL A 175 2.13 -1.16 -8.15
N PRO A 176 3.32 -1.76 -8.35
CA PRO A 176 3.46 -3.19 -8.61
C PRO A 176 2.72 -4.08 -7.58
N HIS A 177 2.75 -3.68 -6.29
CA HIS A 177 2.02 -4.34 -5.21
C HIS A 177 0.52 -4.51 -5.51
N ALA A 178 -0.15 -3.46 -6.04
CA ALA A 178 -1.57 -3.50 -6.35
C ALA A 178 -1.87 -4.44 -7.54
N GLY A 179 -1.00 -4.47 -8.54
CA GLY A 179 -1.11 -5.41 -9.67
C GLY A 179 -0.94 -6.87 -9.21
N LEU A 180 0.05 -7.14 -8.36
CA LEU A 180 0.23 -8.46 -7.76
C LEU A 180 -0.97 -8.86 -6.87
N GLY A 181 -1.56 -7.90 -6.15
CA GLY A 181 -2.77 -8.10 -5.35
C GLY A 181 -3.98 -8.53 -6.17
N LEU A 182 -4.16 -8.00 -7.38
CA LEU A 182 -5.21 -8.45 -8.30
C LEU A 182 -5.00 -9.88 -8.79
N LEU A 183 -3.74 -10.24 -9.08
CA LEU A 183 -3.40 -11.62 -9.46
C LEU A 183 -3.66 -12.58 -8.30
N VAL A 184 -3.33 -12.17 -7.06
CA VAL A 184 -3.70 -12.90 -5.84
C VAL A 184 -5.22 -13.07 -5.75
N LEU A 185 -6.00 -12.01 -5.95
CA LEU A 185 -7.48 -12.08 -5.91
C LEU A 185 -8.02 -13.11 -6.93
N ALA A 186 -7.49 -13.13 -8.15
CA ALA A 186 -7.88 -14.12 -9.15
C ALA A 186 -7.59 -15.57 -8.69
N PHE A 187 -6.40 -15.81 -8.13
CA PHE A 187 -6.02 -17.13 -7.59
C PHE A 187 -6.84 -17.51 -6.34
N LEU A 188 -7.17 -16.52 -5.50
CA LEU A 188 -7.95 -16.68 -4.28
C LEU A 188 -9.38 -17.12 -4.56
N ILE A 189 -9.96 -16.71 -5.69
CA ILE A 189 -11.30 -17.11 -6.13
C ILE A 189 -11.25 -18.47 -6.86
N THR A 190 -10.31 -18.63 -7.79
CA THR A 190 -10.24 -19.81 -8.65
C THR A 190 -9.81 -21.08 -7.91
N THR A 191 -8.89 -20.97 -6.93
CA THR A 191 -8.38 -22.15 -6.21
C THR A 191 -9.48 -22.87 -5.39
N PRO A 192 -10.31 -22.18 -4.59
CA PRO A 192 -11.45 -22.79 -3.92
C PRO A 192 -12.51 -23.29 -4.91
N ALA A 193 -12.77 -22.58 -6.01
CA ALA A 193 -13.72 -23.01 -7.03
C ALA A 193 -13.34 -24.38 -7.62
N LEU A 194 -12.07 -24.61 -7.94
CA LEU A 194 -11.57 -25.93 -8.39
C LEU A 194 -11.71 -27.00 -7.29
N GLY A 195 -11.51 -26.62 -6.03
CA GLY A 195 -11.72 -27.53 -4.88
C GLY A 195 -13.17 -27.99 -4.75
N LEU A 196 -14.12 -27.06 -4.91
CA LEU A 196 -15.56 -27.34 -4.90
C LEU A 196 -16.03 -28.10 -6.14
N LEU A 197 -15.50 -27.77 -7.33
CA LEU A 197 -15.81 -28.49 -8.56
C LEU A 197 -15.43 -29.97 -8.42
N ARG A 198 -14.26 -30.25 -7.85
CA ARG A 198 -13.83 -31.62 -7.60
C ARG A 198 -14.71 -32.35 -6.59
N SER A 199 -15.15 -31.70 -5.51
CA SER A 199 -16.01 -32.35 -4.52
C SER A 199 -17.40 -32.71 -5.09
N ARG A 200 -17.84 -32.00 -6.14
CA ARG A 200 -19.09 -32.26 -6.87
C ARG A 200 -18.98 -33.37 -7.92
N PHE A 201 -17.87 -33.46 -8.68
CA PHE A 201 -17.79 -34.28 -9.90
C PHE A 201 -16.89 -35.55 -9.85
N GLY A 202 -16.27 -35.87 -8.70
CA GLY A 202 -15.66 -37.20 -8.49
C GLY A 202 -14.41 -37.54 -9.34
N LYS A 203 -14.14 -38.85 -9.56
CA LYS A 203 -12.85 -39.42 -10.02
C LYS A 203 -12.32 -38.96 -11.40
N ARG A 204 -13.11 -38.27 -12.24
CA ARG A 204 -12.69 -37.74 -13.56
C ARG A 204 -11.83 -36.46 -13.47
N THR A 205 -11.38 -36.07 -12.27
CA THR A 205 -10.86 -34.73 -11.95
C THR A 205 -9.37 -34.70 -11.59
N LEU A 206 -8.55 -35.67 -12.04
CA LEU A 206 -7.12 -35.69 -11.70
C LEU A 206 -6.37 -34.43 -12.16
N SER A 207 -6.70 -33.89 -13.34
CA SER A 207 -6.16 -32.61 -13.81
C SER A 207 -6.63 -31.44 -12.96
N VAL A 208 -7.90 -31.42 -12.54
CA VAL A 208 -8.46 -30.40 -11.63
C VAL A 208 -7.78 -30.47 -10.25
N LEU A 209 -7.45 -31.68 -9.79
CA LEU A 209 -6.71 -31.90 -8.55
C LEU A 209 -5.27 -31.39 -8.66
N ALA A 210 -4.59 -31.68 -9.76
CA ALA A 210 -3.25 -31.16 -10.03
C ALA A 210 -3.30 -29.63 -10.08
N ALA A 211 -4.26 -29.06 -10.82
CA ALA A 211 -4.47 -27.61 -10.92
C ALA A 211 -4.73 -26.98 -9.55
N HIS A 212 -5.69 -27.47 -8.76
CA HIS A 212 -5.98 -26.95 -7.42
C HIS A 212 -4.72 -26.96 -6.52
N ARG A 213 -3.92 -28.03 -6.55
CA ARG A 213 -2.69 -28.14 -5.76
C ARG A 213 -1.61 -27.17 -6.21
N TRP A 214 -1.35 -27.08 -7.52
CA TRP A 214 -0.33 -26.19 -8.07
C TRP A 214 -0.74 -24.73 -7.92
N MET A 215 -2.00 -24.39 -8.19
CA MET A 215 -2.54 -23.05 -7.98
C MET A 215 -2.49 -22.64 -6.51
N GLY A 216 -2.83 -23.55 -5.57
CA GLY A 216 -2.70 -23.25 -4.14
C GLY A 216 -1.26 -22.96 -3.70
N ARG A 217 -0.27 -23.70 -4.23
CA ARG A 217 1.15 -23.43 -3.96
C ARG A 217 1.61 -22.11 -4.58
N ALA A 218 1.24 -21.87 -5.84
CA ALA A 218 1.55 -20.63 -6.54
C ALA A 218 0.92 -19.42 -5.84
N LEU A 219 -0.33 -19.55 -5.36
CA LEU A 219 -1.01 -18.52 -4.58
C LEU A 219 -0.23 -18.16 -3.31
N LEU A 220 0.28 -19.14 -2.55
CA LEU A 220 1.07 -18.86 -1.34
C LEU A 220 2.38 -18.12 -1.66
N VAL A 221 3.11 -18.56 -2.70
CA VAL A 221 4.34 -17.88 -3.14
C VAL A 221 4.02 -16.45 -3.59
N LEU A 222 2.97 -16.29 -4.39
CA LEU A 222 2.55 -14.98 -4.87
C LEU A 222 2.11 -14.08 -3.71
N MET A 223 1.32 -14.58 -2.75
CA MET A 223 0.93 -13.82 -1.56
C MET A 223 2.14 -13.36 -0.75
N ALA A 224 3.15 -14.21 -0.56
CA ALA A 224 4.38 -13.83 0.13
C ALA A 224 5.11 -12.70 -0.60
N ILE A 225 5.27 -12.81 -1.93
CA ILE A 225 5.87 -11.75 -2.76
C ILE A 225 5.04 -10.46 -2.67
N THR A 226 3.72 -10.55 -2.75
CA THR A 226 2.81 -9.39 -2.66
C THR A 226 2.92 -8.70 -1.30
N ILE A 227 2.99 -9.46 -0.19
CA ILE A 227 3.16 -8.90 1.16
C ILE A 227 4.51 -8.20 1.28
N LEU A 228 5.60 -8.83 0.86
CA LEU A 228 6.93 -8.21 0.87
C LEU A 228 6.97 -6.95 0.01
N SER A 229 6.41 -6.99 -1.20
CA SER A 229 6.26 -5.82 -2.06
C SER A 229 5.44 -4.70 -1.39
N GLY A 230 4.42 -5.05 -0.62
CA GLY A 230 3.61 -4.11 0.15
C GLY A 230 4.39 -3.45 1.29
N LEU A 231 5.14 -4.24 2.06
CA LEU A 231 6.02 -3.74 3.12
C LEU A 231 7.12 -2.82 2.58
N PHE A 232 7.69 -3.15 1.43
CA PHE A 232 8.64 -2.30 0.71
C PHE A 232 7.98 -0.98 0.27
N THR A 233 6.78 -1.04 -0.30
CA THR A 233 6.02 0.17 -0.70
C THR A 233 5.67 1.04 0.51
N ALA A 234 5.45 0.44 1.69
CA ALA A 234 5.22 1.14 2.95
C ALA A 234 6.52 1.66 3.61
N GLY A 235 7.70 1.38 3.06
CA GLY A 235 8.99 1.81 3.60
C GLY A 235 9.43 1.09 4.87
N LEU A 236 8.85 -0.07 5.17
CA LEU A 236 9.21 -0.88 6.34
C LEU A 236 10.42 -1.79 6.10
N ILE A 237 10.71 -2.09 4.84
CA ILE A 237 11.87 -2.89 4.41
C ILE A 237 12.51 -2.23 3.18
N PHE A 238 13.83 -2.42 3.03
CA PHE A 238 14.66 -1.83 1.98
C PHE A 238 15.20 -2.90 1.03
#